data_AF-A0A328C3M6-F1
#
_entry.id   AF-A0A328C3M6-F1
#
_cell.length_a   1.000
_cell.length_b   1.000
_cell.length_c   1.000
_cell.angle_alpha   90.00
_cell.angle_beta   90.00
_cell.angle_gamma   90.00
#
_symmetry.space_group_name_H-M   'P 1'
#
loop_
_entity.id
_entity.type
_entity.pdbx_description
1 polymer ?
#
loop_
_entity_poly.entity_id
_entity_poly.type
_entity_poly.pdbx_seq_one_letter_code
_entity_poly.pdbx_strand_id
1 'polypeptide(L)'
;MEDAYPEVVDDEAGYLYHAWEVTSTGEAARHHRLARWPGQGPLPASDALSDLERWALARRCLQLGRVEDFREQTRHILTAPCEHPALNYIEIMLQAAAQLARAGDLPDARAMLQVPESMPGPWPQPPARAEAWLTLLAGQPDEASLLYERYLASAETTGDELIEIAEDFVRADALTQARNWLTRTRAHLEAHEDRLNLVDLELLLAELEARVRAMKPDAH
;
A
#
# COMPACT_ATOMS: atom_id res chain seq x y z
N MET A 1 18.19 12.98 5.85
CA MET A 1 18.17 11.51 5.90
C MET A 1 17.05 11.23 6.89
N GLU A 2 15.84 11.26 6.36
CA GLU A 2 14.62 11.17 7.15
C GLU A 2 14.33 9.70 7.38
N ASP A 3 14.33 9.30 8.64
CA ASP A 3 13.84 8.01 9.11
C ASP A 3 12.35 7.94 8.80
N ALA A 4 12.00 7.42 7.62
CA ALA A 4 10.62 7.20 7.22
C ALA A 4 10.11 5.91 7.90
N TYR A 5 9.61 6.07 9.12
CA TYR A 5 8.84 5.04 9.81
C TYR A 5 7.58 4.65 9.01
N PRO A 6 7.00 3.44 9.21
CA PRO A 6 5.81 2.96 8.50
C PRO A 6 4.57 3.88 8.59
N GLU A 7 4.55 4.80 9.55
CA GLU A 7 3.51 5.84 9.68
C GLU A 7 3.57 6.89 8.57
N VAL A 8 4.73 7.11 7.94
CA VAL A 8 4.93 8.13 6.88
C VAL A 8 4.46 7.62 5.50
N VAL A 9 4.62 6.32 5.23
CA VAL A 9 4.25 5.72 3.93
C VAL A 9 2.73 5.66 3.73
N ASP A 10 1.97 5.45 4.81
CA ASP A 10 0.50 5.53 4.75
C ASP A 10 -0.01 6.98 4.79
N ASP A 11 0.82 7.94 5.21
CA ASP A 11 0.50 9.37 5.26
C ASP A 11 0.55 10.10 3.92
N GLU A 12 1.36 9.61 2.99
CA GLU A 12 1.53 10.21 1.66
C GLU A 12 0.77 9.48 0.55
N ALA A 13 0.31 8.24 0.81
CA ALA A 13 -0.43 7.45 -0.18
C ALA A 13 -1.61 8.22 -0.77
N GLY A 14 -1.70 8.22 -2.11
CA GLY A 14 -2.74 8.88 -2.89
C GLY A 14 -2.50 10.36 -3.16
N TYR A 15 -1.42 10.96 -2.66
CA TYR A 15 -1.01 12.33 -3.02
C TYR A 15 0.15 12.32 -4.03
N LEU A 16 0.18 13.30 -4.91
CA LEU A 16 1.37 13.56 -5.74
C LEU A 16 2.43 14.30 -4.92
N TYR A 17 3.72 14.11 -5.24
CA TYR A 17 4.84 14.74 -4.53
C TYR A 17 4.70 16.27 -4.35
N HIS A 18 4.10 16.95 -5.33
CA HIS A 18 3.89 18.40 -5.34
C HIS A 18 2.47 18.82 -4.93
N ALA A 19 1.71 17.93 -4.27
CA ALA A 19 0.31 18.14 -3.90
C ALA A 19 0.05 19.48 -3.21
N TRP A 20 0.92 19.86 -2.27
CA TRP A 20 0.76 21.09 -1.49
C TRP A 20 1.17 22.36 -2.24
N GLU A 21 1.95 22.24 -3.32
CA GLU A 21 2.32 23.39 -4.17
C GLU A 21 1.17 23.80 -5.09
N VAL A 22 0.31 22.84 -5.46
CA VAL A 22 -0.84 23.05 -6.36
C VAL A 22 -2.16 23.20 -5.62
N THR A 23 -2.17 23.05 -4.30
CA THR A 23 -3.37 23.16 -3.46
C THR A 23 -3.49 24.57 -2.87
N SER A 24 -4.66 25.18 -2.99
CA SER A 24 -4.91 26.49 -2.38
C SER A 24 -4.89 26.41 -0.84
N THR A 25 -4.48 27.47 -0.14
CA THR A 25 -4.47 27.50 1.33
C THR A 25 -5.83 27.19 1.95
N GLY A 26 -6.91 27.67 1.33
CA GLY A 26 -8.27 27.44 1.80
C GLY A 26 -8.68 25.97 1.68
N GLU A 27 -8.26 25.30 0.62
CA GLU A 27 -8.51 23.87 0.41
C GLU A 27 -7.66 23.00 1.33
N ALA A 28 -6.37 23.31 1.47
CA ALA A 28 -5.49 22.63 2.42
C ALA A 28 -6.03 22.74 3.86
N ALA A 29 -6.59 23.88 4.25
CA ALA A 29 -7.22 24.03 5.56
C ALA A 29 -8.47 23.16 5.72
N ARG A 30 -9.28 22.96 4.67
CA ARG A 30 -10.46 22.08 4.71
C ARG A 30 -10.04 20.60 4.77
N HIS A 31 -9.08 20.20 3.95
CA HIS A 31 -8.44 18.89 3.99
C HIS A 31 -7.93 18.55 5.40
N HIS A 32 -7.10 19.41 6.00
CA HIS A 32 -6.54 19.16 7.34
C HIS A 32 -7.60 19.00 8.42
N ARG A 33 -8.75 19.69 8.29
CA ARG A 33 -9.87 19.50 9.23
C ARG A 33 -10.52 18.13 9.09
N LEU A 34 -10.66 17.62 7.86
CA LEU A 34 -11.21 16.29 7.60
C LEU A 34 -10.25 15.18 8.00
N ALA A 35 -8.95 15.34 7.73
CA ALA A 35 -7.91 14.41 8.18
C ALA A 35 -7.87 14.25 9.71
N ARG A 36 -8.32 15.27 10.45
CA ARG A 36 -8.41 15.27 11.92
C ARG A 36 -9.83 15.08 12.44
N TRP A 37 -10.78 14.69 11.59
CA TRP A 37 -12.16 14.51 12.00
C TRP A 37 -12.25 13.43 13.11
N PRO A 38 -12.95 13.71 14.23
CA PRO A 38 -12.93 12.84 15.40
C PRO A 38 -13.72 11.53 15.23
N GLY A 39 -14.46 11.35 14.14
CA GLY A 39 -15.17 10.10 13.86
C GLY A 39 -16.48 9.90 14.61
N GLN A 40 -16.83 10.82 15.52
CA GLN A 40 -18.09 10.77 16.28
C GLN A 40 -19.23 11.28 15.41
N GLY A 41 -20.11 10.37 14.98
CA GLY A 41 -21.35 10.69 14.28
C GLY A 41 -21.30 10.45 12.76
N PRO A 42 -22.29 11.01 12.03
CA PRO A 42 -22.37 10.85 10.58
C PRO A 42 -21.18 11.51 9.88
N LEU A 43 -20.82 10.99 8.72
CA LEU A 43 -19.81 11.61 7.87
C LEU A 43 -20.23 13.05 7.50
N PRO A 44 -19.26 13.95 7.33
CA PRO A 44 -19.48 15.20 6.60
C PRO A 44 -20.16 14.93 5.25
N ALA A 45 -21.06 15.82 4.83
CA ALA A 45 -21.85 15.64 3.62
C ALA A 45 -20.94 15.45 2.39
N SER A 46 -20.87 14.21 1.91
CA SER A 46 -20.00 13.72 0.85
C SER A 46 -20.06 14.61 -0.40
N ASP A 47 -21.26 14.94 -0.87
CA ASP A 47 -21.51 15.64 -2.15
C ASP A 47 -20.94 17.07 -2.22
N ALA A 48 -20.61 17.68 -1.09
CA ALA A 48 -20.04 19.02 -1.04
C ALA A 48 -18.49 19.04 -1.05
N LEU A 49 -17.86 17.86 -1.04
CA LEU A 49 -16.41 17.72 -0.89
C LEU A 49 -15.69 17.61 -2.24
N SER A 50 -14.54 18.28 -2.36
CA SER A 50 -13.59 18.02 -3.47
C SER A 50 -12.95 16.64 -3.32
N ASP A 51 -12.35 16.11 -4.39
CA ASP A 51 -11.66 14.80 -4.32
C ASP A 51 -10.56 14.79 -3.26
N LEU A 52 -9.83 15.91 -3.12
CA LEU A 52 -8.80 16.05 -2.10
C LEU A 52 -9.37 15.92 -0.69
N GLU A 53 -10.52 16.54 -0.44
CA GLU A 53 -11.25 16.46 0.83
C GLU A 53 -11.83 15.07 1.09
N ARG A 54 -12.38 14.44 0.05
CA ARG A 54 -12.88 13.05 0.11
C ARG A 54 -11.75 12.09 0.45
N TRP A 55 -10.57 12.28 -0.14
CA TRP A 55 -9.43 11.43 0.12
C TRP A 55 -8.94 11.57 1.57
N ALA A 56 -8.89 12.80 2.10
CA ALA A 56 -8.60 13.05 3.52
C ALA A 56 -9.58 12.32 4.45
N LEU A 57 -10.87 12.40 4.13
CA LEU A 57 -11.93 11.73 4.89
C LEU A 57 -11.86 10.21 4.76
N ALA A 58 -11.60 9.68 3.56
CA ALA A 58 -11.44 8.25 3.31
C ALA A 58 -10.32 7.69 4.20
N ARG A 59 -9.11 8.27 4.12
CA ARG A 59 -7.96 7.87 4.94
C ARG A 59 -8.31 7.92 6.43
N ARG A 60 -9.01 8.97 6.87
CA ARG A 60 -9.45 9.08 8.26
C ARG A 60 -10.45 7.99 8.66
N CYS A 61 -11.39 7.62 7.78
CA CYS A 61 -12.29 6.50 8.02
C CYS A 61 -11.52 5.19 8.21
N LEU A 62 -10.52 4.94 7.37
CA LEU A 62 -9.68 3.74 7.48
C LEU A 62 -8.93 3.69 8.81
N GLN A 63 -8.30 4.80 9.23
CA GLN A 63 -7.63 4.93 10.55
C GLN A 63 -8.58 4.66 11.73
N LEU A 64 -9.86 4.98 11.57
CA LEU A 64 -10.90 4.76 12.59
C LEU A 64 -11.56 3.39 12.50
N GLY A 65 -11.11 2.50 11.60
CA GLY A 65 -11.70 1.19 11.36
C GLY A 65 -13.06 1.23 10.66
N ARG A 66 -13.46 2.38 10.11
CA ARG A 66 -14.71 2.57 9.36
C ARG A 66 -14.52 2.18 7.90
N VAL A 67 -14.30 0.89 7.65
CA VAL A 67 -13.90 0.35 6.33
C VAL A 67 -14.96 0.58 5.25
N GLU A 68 -16.25 0.43 5.57
CA GLU A 68 -17.32 0.66 4.59
C GLU A 68 -17.41 2.13 4.17
N ASP A 69 -17.23 3.05 5.11
CA ASP A 69 -17.16 4.48 4.82
C ASP A 69 -15.93 4.82 3.95
N PHE A 70 -14.78 4.20 4.21
CA PHE A 70 -13.61 4.32 3.34
C PHE A 70 -13.94 3.87 1.91
N ARG A 71 -14.54 2.69 1.75
CA ARG A 71 -14.93 2.14 0.44
C ARG A 71 -15.89 3.05 -0.31
N GLU A 72 -16.86 3.62 0.40
CA GLU A 72 -17.80 4.56 -0.18
C GLU A 72 -17.07 5.82 -0.69
N GLN A 73 -16.20 6.41 0.11
CA GLN A 73 -15.44 7.61 -0.29
C GLN A 73 -14.51 7.33 -1.48
N THR A 74 -13.77 6.21 -1.47
CA THR A 74 -12.91 5.85 -2.61
C THR A 74 -13.72 5.57 -3.88
N ARG A 75 -14.89 4.94 -3.76
CA ARG A 75 -15.79 4.74 -4.90
C ARG A 75 -16.23 6.08 -5.50
N HIS A 76 -16.57 7.07 -4.69
CA HIS A 76 -16.92 8.40 -5.18
C HIS A 76 -15.76 9.06 -5.93
N ILE A 77 -14.54 9.00 -5.39
CA ILE A 77 -13.34 9.55 -6.04
C ILE A 77 -13.09 8.87 -7.39
N LEU A 78 -13.16 7.53 -7.43
CA LEU A 78 -12.76 6.73 -8.60
C LEU A 78 -13.84 6.64 -9.70
N THR A 79 -15.08 7.04 -9.42
CA THR A 79 -16.18 7.05 -10.42
C THR A 79 -16.48 8.44 -10.99
N ALA A 80 -15.95 9.50 -10.36
CA ALA A 80 -16.01 10.86 -10.88
C ALA A 80 -14.86 11.13 -11.88
N PRO A 81 -14.93 12.21 -12.68
CA PRO A 81 -13.78 12.66 -13.45
C PRO A 81 -12.56 12.89 -12.55
N CYS A 82 -11.49 12.15 -12.80
CA CYS A 82 -10.25 12.20 -12.03
C CYS A 82 -9.39 13.39 -12.49
N GLU A 83 -9.51 14.54 -11.85
CA GLU A 83 -8.92 15.79 -12.34
C GLU A 83 -8.12 16.57 -11.27
N HIS A 84 -8.15 16.15 -10.01
CA HIS A 84 -7.53 16.92 -8.94
C HIS A 84 -5.99 16.85 -9.04
N PRO A 85 -5.29 18.00 -9.21
CA PRO A 85 -3.85 18.01 -9.52
C PRO A 85 -2.96 17.57 -8.37
N ALA A 86 -3.52 17.42 -7.17
CA ALA A 86 -2.79 16.97 -5.98
C ALA A 86 -2.86 15.45 -5.74
N LEU A 87 -3.69 14.70 -6.50
CA LEU A 87 -3.98 13.30 -6.20
C LEU A 87 -3.36 12.33 -7.20
N ASN A 88 -2.88 11.19 -6.69
CA ASN A 88 -2.53 10.02 -7.47
C ASN A 88 -3.71 9.02 -7.41
N TYR A 89 -4.55 9.03 -8.45
CA TYR A 89 -5.75 8.19 -8.50
C TYR A 89 -5.43 6.69 -8.58
N ILE A 90 -4.29 6.31 -9.15
CA ILE A 90 -3.85 4.92 -9.22
C ILE A 90 -3.50 4.40 -7.81
N GLU A 91 -2.83 5.21 -6.99
CA GLU A 91 -2.57 4.85 -5.59
C GLU A 91 -3.85 4.75 -4.76
N ILE A 92 -4.79 5.68 -4.93
CA ILE A 92 -6.11 5.62 -4.27
C ILE A 92 -6.83 4.32 -4.66
N MET A 93 -6.78 3.96 -5.94
CA MET A 93 -7.35 2.72 -6.45
C MET A 93 -6.67 1.49 -5.87
N LEU A 94 -5.34 1.45 -5.77
CA LEU A 94 -4.62 0.35 -5.14
C LEU A 94 -4.97 0.20 -3.65
N GLN A 95 -5.15 1.31 -2.94
CA GLN A 95 -5.60 1.29 -1.54
C GLN A 95 -7.02 0.73 -1.41
N ALA A 96 -7.93 1.10 -2.33
CA ALA A 96 -9.27 0.53 -2.39
C ALA A 96 -9.24 -0.97 -2.70
N ALA A 97 -8.45 -1.40 -3.68
CA ALA A 97 -8.25 -2.80 -4.04
C ALA A 97 -7.68 -3.61 -2.86
N ALA A 98 -6.74 -3.05 -2.11
CA ALA A 98 -6.16 -3.67 -0.94
C ALA A 98 -7.21 -3.93 0.16
N GLN A 99 -8.18 -3.02 0.35
CA GLN A 99 -9.28 -3.24 1.30
C GLN A 99 -10.30 -4.29 0.83
N LEU A 100 -10.47 -4.48 -0.49
CA LEU A 100 -11.26 -5.59 -1.03
C LEU A 100 -10.54 -6.92 -0.80
N ALA A 101 -9.24 -6.99 -1.13
CA ALA A 101 -8.41 -8.16 -0.93
C ALA A 101 -8.39 -8.62 0.54
N ARG A 102 -8.15 -7.69 1.50
CA ARG A 102 -8.18 -7.99 2.94
C ARG A 102 -9.53 -8.51 3.44
N ALA A 103 -10.62 -8.18 2.75
CA ALA A 103 -11.95 -8.70 3.06
C ALA A 103 -12.27 -10.02 2.34
N GLY A 104 -11.31 -10.60 1.62
CA GLY A 104 -11.47 -11.84 0.87
C GLY A 104 -12.07 -11.68 -0.53
N ASP A 105 -12.32 -10.44 -0.98
CA ASP A 105 -12.86 -10.16 -2.30
C ASP A 105 -11.74 -9.93 -3.33
N LEU A 106 -10.94 -10.97 -3.53
CA LEU A 106 -9.82 -10.94 -4.47
C LEU A 106 -10.25 -10.73 -5.94
N PRO A 107 -11.37 -11.29 -6.44
CA PRO A 107 -11.83 -11.01 -7.80
C PRO A 107 -12.07 -9.53 -8.06
N ASP A 108 -12.79 -8.83 -7.16
CA ASP A 108 -13.06 -7.40 -7.32
C ASP A 108 -11.79 -6.58 -7.12
N ALA A 109 -10.92 -6.96 -6.17
CA ALA A 109 -9.61 -6.33 -6.02
C ALA A 109 -8.76 -6.41 -7.31
N ARG A 110 -8.73 -7.56 -7.98
CA ARG A 110 -8.03 -7.76 -9.26
C ARG A 110 -8.69 -6.99 -10.40
N ALA A 111 -10.03 -6.90 -10.41
CA ALA A 111 -10.75 -6.12 -11.42
C ALA A 111 -10.37 -4.63 -11.37
N MET A 112 -10.05 -4.09 -10.19
CA MET A 112 -9.55 -2.72 -10.06
C MET A 112 -8.21 -2.50 -10.76
N LEU A 113 -7.37 -3.51 -10.94
CA LEU A 113 -6.10 -3.37 -11.67
C LEU A 113 -6.29 -3.15 -13.18
N GLN A 114 -7.51 -3.35 -13.70
CA GLN A 114 -7.87 -3.04 -15.09
C GLN A 114 -8.13 -1.53 -15.24
N VAL A 115 -7.06 -0.74 -15.12
CA VAL A 115 -7.14 0.73 -15.14
C VAL A 115 -7.54 1.22 -16.52
N PRO A 116 -8.56 2.10 -16.61
CA PRO A 116 -8.86 2.80 -17.86
C PRO A 116 -7.66 3.61 -18.32
N GLU A 117 -7.33 3.59 -19.62
CA GLU A 117 -6.24 4.39 -20.21
C GLU A 117 -6.35 5.89 -19.89
N SER A 118 -7.54 6.36 -19.51
CA SER A 118 -7.83 7.74 -19.14
C SER A 118 -7.49 8.13 -17.70
N MET A 119 -7.09 7.19 -16.82
CA MET A 119 -6.76 7.52 -15.43
C MET A 119 -5.39 8.22 -15.37
N PRO A 120 -5.30 9.44 -14.81
CA PRO A 120 -4.06 10.19 -14.76
C PRO A 120 -3.12 9.68 -13.68
N GLY A 121 -1.82 9.75 -13.95
CA GLY A 121 -0.76 9.49 -12.99
C GLY A 121 0.13 8.30 -13.37
N PRO A 122 1.36 8.25 -12.84
CA PRO A 122 2.20 7.07 -12.98
C PRO A 122 1.66 5.93 -12.11
N TRP A 123 1.83 4.71 -12.60
CA TRP A 123 1.69 3.55 -11.75
C TRP A 123 2.81 3.55 -10.72
N PRO A 124 2.51 3.43 -9.40
CA PRO A 124 3.55 3.32 -8.38
C PRO A 124 4.31 1.99 -8.51
N GLN A 125 3.67 0.98 -9.12
CA GLN A 125 4.23 -0.33 -9.39
C GLN A 125 3.60 -0.96 -10.63
N PRO A 126 4.29 -1.89 -11.32
CA PRO A 126 3.70 -2.64 -12.42
C PRO A 126 2.44 -3.41 -11.98
N PRO A 127 1.39 -3.50 -12.82
CA PRO A 127 0.15 -4.21 -12.47
C PRO A 127 0.38 -5.67 -12.03
N ALA A 128 1.37 -6.36 -12.60
CA ALA A 128 1.71 -7.72 -12.21
C ALA A 128 2.25 -7.83 -10.76
N ARG A 129 3.03 -6.85 -10.30
CA ARG A 129 3.49 -6.75 -8.89
C ARG A 129 2.30 -6.45 -7.98
N ALA A 130 1.41 -5.55 -8.40
CA ALA A 130 0.19 -5.24 -7.66
C ALA A 130 -0.72 -6.47 -7.49
N GLU A 131 -0.87 -7.31 -8.52
CA GLU A 131 -1.64 -8.55 -8.44
C GLU A 131 -1.07 -9.53 -7.40
N ALA A 132 0.25 -9.68 -7.36
CA ALA A 132 0.94 -10.50 -6.37
C ALA A 132 0.67 -10.00 -4.94
N TRP A 133 0.82 -8.70 -4.73
CA TRP A 133 0.58 -8.05 -3.45
C TRP A 133 -0.88 -8.17 -2.97
N LEU A 134 -1.86 -7.92 -3.85
CA LEU A 134 -3.27 -8.11 -3.52
C LEU A 134 -3.60 -9.56 -3.17
N THR A 135 -2.99 -10.52 -3.87
CA THR A 135 -3.16 -11.96 -3.59
C THR A 135 -2.58 -12.31 -2.21
N LEU A 136 -1.46 -11.72 -1.84
CA LEU A 136 -0.88 -11.86 -0.50
C LEU A 136 -1.81 -11.29 0.57
N LEU A 137 -2.34 -10.08 0.37
CA LEU A 137 -3.29 -9.44 1.29
C LEU A 137 -4.60 -10.23 1.47
N ALA A 138 -5.00 -11.00 0.46
CA ALA A 138 -6.14 -11.92 0.53
C ALA A 138 -5.83 -13.23 1.30
N GLY A 139 -4.65 -13.35 1.90
CA GLY A 139 -4.25 -14.51 2.70
C GLY A 139 -3.81 -15.71 1.87
N GLN A 140 -3.32 -15.49 0.64
CA GLN A 140 -2.88 -16.55 -0.29
C GLN A 140 -1.37 -16.45 -0.57
N PRO A 141 -0.49 -16.66 0.42
CA PRO A 141 0.93 -16.37 0.28
C PRO A 141 1.67 -17.27 -0.71
N ASP A 142 1.26 -18.53 -0.88
CA ASP A 142 1.87 -19.43 -1.88
C ASP A 142 1.57 -18.96 -3.31
N GLU A 143 0.33 -18.57 -3.61
CA GLU A 143 -0.05 -18.04 -4.91
C GLU A 143 0.63 -16.69 -5.17
N ALA A 144 0.69 -15.81 -4.16
CA ALA A 144 1.42 -14.55 -4.25
C ALA A 144 2.90 -14.75 -4.57
N SER A 145 3.56 -15.75 -3.96
CA SER A 145 4.97 -16.05 -4.24
C SER A 145 5.19 -16.43 -5.71
N LEU A 146 4.30 -17.25 -6.29
CA LEU A 146 4.36 -17.61 -7.71
C LEU A 146 4.10 -16.40 -8.61
N LEU A 147 3.21 -15.49 -8.21
CA LEU A 147 2.95 -14.24 -8.93
C LEU A 147 4.19 -13.33 -8.94
N TYR A 148 4.84 -13.11 -7.80
CA TYR A 148 6.08 -12.34 -7.73
C TYR A 148 7.21 -12.98 -8.56
N GLU A 149 7.33 -14.31 -8.57
CA GLU A 149 8.31 -15.01 -9.42
C GLU A 149 8.06 -14.76 -10.91
N ARG A 150 6.79 -14.81 -11.36
CA ARG A 150 6.43 -14.50 -12.75
C ARG A 150 6.72 -13.04 -13.10
N TYR A 151 6.44 -12.13 -12.19
CA TYR A 151 6.76 -10.72 -12.34
C TYR A 151 8.27 -10.52 -12.54
N LEU A 152 9.09 -11.06 -11.65
CA LEU A 152 10.56 -10.95 -11.74
C LEU A 152 11.14 -11.62 -12.98
N ALA A 153 10.51 -12.68 -13.51
CA ALA A 153 10.95 -13.31 -14.75
C ALA A 153 10.82 -12.39 -15.98
N SER A 154 10.00 -11.34 -15.89
CA SER A 154 9.75 -10.38 -16.96
C SER A 154 10.50 -9.05 -16.80
N ALA A 155 11.20 -8.86 -15.68
CA ALA A 155 11.87 -7.61 -15.31
C ALA A 155 13.33 -7.85 -14.93
N GLU A 156 14.15 -6.80 -14.98
CA GLU A 156 15.46 -6.85 -14.35
C GLU A 156 15.27 -6.89 -12.84
N THR A 157 15.81 -7.92 -12.19
CA THR A 157 15.69 -8.09 -10.74
C THR A 157 16.76 -7.26 -10.04
N THR A 158 16.36 -6.24 -9.28
CA THR A 158 17.25 -5.45 -8.42
C THR A 158 17.21 -5.96 -6.97
N GLY A 159 18.23 -5.58 -6.19
CA GLY A 159 18.25 -5.82 -4.75
C GLY A 159 17.06 -5.21 -4.02
N ASP A 160 16.75 -3.95 -4.34
CA ASP A 160 15.61 -3.20 -3.78
C ASP A 160 14.30 -3.94 -3.99
N GLU A 161 14.03 -4.38 -5.22
CA GLU A 161 12.78 -5.08 -5.56
C GLU A 161 12.64 -6.39 -4.77
N LEU A 162 13.74 -7.13 -4.58
CA LEU A 162 13.72 -8.36 -3.79
C LEU A 162 13.47 -8.08 -2.30
N ILE A 163 14.03 -6.99 -1.76
CA ILE A 163 13.79 -6.55 -0.39
C ILE A 163 12.32 -6.19 -0.21
N GLU A 164 11.75 -5.38 -1.10
CA GLU A 164 10.36 -4.96 -1.00
C GLU A 164 9.40 -6.16 -1.06
N ILE A 165 9.66 -7.14 -1.93
CA ILE A 165 8.87 -8.38 -1.99
C ILE A 165 9.00 -9.16 -0.67
N ALA A 166 10.22 -9.30 -0.14
CA ALA A 166 10.41 -9.96 1.14
C ALA A 166 9.69 -9.23 2.28
N GLU A 167 9.70 -7.91 2.26
CA GLU A 167 9.02 -7.05 3.23
C GLU A 167 7.50 -7.23 3.17
N ASP A 168 6.91 -7.30 1.97
CA ASP A 168 5.49 -7.59 1.79
C ASP A 168 5.09 -8.88 2.53
N PHE A 169 5.87 -9.96 2.41
CA PHE A 169 5.62 -11.22 3.11
C PHE A 169 5.82 -11.12 4.64
N VAL A 170 6.80 -10.35 5.12
CA VAL A 170 7.00 -10.12 6.56
C VAL A 170 5.81 -9.36 7.14
N ARG A 171 5.37 -8.29 6.47
CA ARG A 171 4.24 -7.44 6.90
C ARG A 171 2.91 -8.20 6.88
N ALA A 172 2.75 -9.16 5.97
CA ALA A 172 1.57 -10.02 5.87
C ALA A 172 1.61 -11.23 6.85
N ASP A 173 2.61 -11.33 7.72
CA ASP A 173 2.84 -12.47 8.63
C ASP A 173 2.92 -13.83 7.92
N ALA A 174 3.30 -13.84 6.63
CA ALA A 174 3.49 -15.03 5.82
C ALA A 174 4.90 -15.60 6.04
N LEU A 175 5.16 -16.02 7.29
CA LEU A 175 6.51 -16.27 7.82
C LEU A 175 7.33 -17.28 7.00
N THR A 176 6.70 -18.31 6.45
CA THR A 176 7.41 -19.32 5.64
C THR A 176 7.92 -18.71 4.34
N GLN A 177 7.05 -18.01 3.62
CA GLN A 177 7.38 -17.35 2.37
C GLN A 177 8.37 -16.21 2.60
N ALA A 178 8.19 -15.42 3.68
CA ALA A 178 9.13 -14.38 4.09
C ALA A 178 10.56 -14.93 4.25
N ARG A 179 10.75 -16.06 4.96
CA ARG A 179 12.07 -16.70 5.09
C ARG A 179 12.69 -17.10 3.75
N ASN A 180 11.88 -17.67 2.86
CA ASN A 180 12.35 -18.10 1.56
C ASN A 180 12.81 -16.89 0.72
N TRP A 181 12.01 -15.82 0.70
CA TRP A 181 12.34 -14.59 -0.01
C TRP A 181 13.56 -13.87 0.57
N LEU A 182 13.70 -13.79 1.91
CA LEU A 182 14.88 -13.21 2.54
C LEU A 182 16.16 -14.00 2.23
N THR A 183 16.08 -15.34 2.20
CA THR A 183 17.22 -16.20 1.83
C THR A 183 17.64 -15.96 0.38
N ARG A 184 16.67 -15.88 -0.54
CA ARG A 184 16.92 -15.56 -1.95
C ARG A 184 17.51 -14.16 -2.12
N THR A 185 16.97 -13.17 -1.40
CA THR A 185 17.43 -11.79 -1.42
C THR A 185 18.87 -11.70 -0.96
N ARG A 186 19.24 -12.34 0.16
CA ARG A 186 20.63 -12.43 0.62
C ARG A 186 21.58 -12.93 -0.45
N ALA A 187 21.25 -14.07 -1.06
CA ALA A 187 22.10 -14.69 -2.07
C ALA A 187 22.30 -13.76 -3.29
N HIS A 188 21.27 -13.01 -3.68
CA HIS A 188 21.38 -12.02 -4.74
C HIS A 188 22.27 -10.85 -4.34
N LEU A 189 22.04 -10.23 -3.18
CA LEU A 189 22.81 -9.07 -2.73
C LEU A 189 24.30 -9.40 -2.55
N GLU A 190 24.61 -10.56 -1.97
CA GLU A 190 26.00 -11.05 -1.83
C GLU A 190 26.67 -11.24 -3.20
N ALA A 191 25.95 -11.81 -4.19
CA ALA A 191 26.48 -12.04 -5.53
C ALA A 191 26.74 -10.74 -6.31
N HIS A 192 26.07 -9.64 -5.97
CA HIS A 192 26.21 -8.33 -6.61
C HIS A 192 27.01 -7.32 -5.76
N GLU A 193 27.57 -7.77 -4.64
CA GLU A 193 28.31 -6.92 -3.68
C GLU A 193 27.51 -5.69 -3.18
N ASP A 194 26.18 -5.83 -3.10
CA ASP A 194 25.28 -4.75 -2.70
C ASP A 194 25.23 -4.60 -1.16
N ARG A 195 26.23 -3.89 -0.64
CA ARG A 195 26.41 -3.73 0.81
C ARG A 195 25.37 -2.86 1.49
N LEU A 196 24.74 -1.94 0.75
CA LEU A 196 23.75 -1.04 1.35
C LEU A 196 22.50 -1.83 1.70
N ASN A 197 21.97 -2.55 0.71
CA ASN A 197 20.77 -3.36 0.86
C ASN A 197 20.95 -4.56 1.80
N LEU A 198 22.19 -5.02 2.03
CA LEU A 198 22.44 -6.03 3.06
C LEU A 198 22.09 -5.53 4.47
N VAL A 199 22.23 -4.24 4.75
CA VAL A 199 21.83 -3.65 6.05
C VAL A 199 20.31 -3.69 6.19
N ASP A 200 19.57 -3.29 5.17
CA ASP A 200 18.10 -3.32 5.16
C ASP A 200 17.57 -4.75 5.31
N LEU A 201 18.23 -5.72 4.65
CA LEU A 201 17.93 -7.13 4.81
C LEU A 201 18.14 -7.62 6.25
N GLU A 202 19.19 -7.17 6.94
CA GLU A 202 19.46 -7.53 8.34
C GLU A 202 18.38 -6.99 9.28
N LEU A 203 17.91 -5.76 9.06
CA LEU A 203 16.79 -5.18 9.80
C LEU A 203 15.51 -5.98 9.61
N LEU A 204 15.21 -6.36 8.36
CA LEU A 204 14.01 -7.13 8.03
C LEU A 204 14.04 -8.56 8.60
N LEU A 205 15.22 -9.19 8.64
CA LEU A 205 15.42 -10.47 9.33
C LEU A 205 15.17 -10.35 10.84
N ALA A 206 15.67 -9.30 11.48
CA ALA A 206 15.44 -9.05 12.90
C ALA A 206 13.94 -8.85 13.20
N GLU A 207 13.21 -8.15 12.32
CA GLU A 207 11.75 -8.00 12.43
C GLU A 207 11.04 -9.36 12.34
N LEU A 208 11.38 -10.17 11.32
CA LEU A 208 10.80 -11.50 11.17
C LEU A 208 11.03 -12.38 12.41
N GLU A 209 12.23 -12.36 12.98
CA GLU A 209 12.54 -13.08 14.21
C GLU A 209 11.73 -12.59 15.42
N ALA A 210 11.50 -11.29 15.53
CA ALA A 210 10.65 -10.73 16.57
C ALA A 210 9.19 -11.22 16.43
N ARG A 211 8.64 -11.21 15.21
CA ARG A 211 7.29 -11.72 14.92
C ARG A 211 7.14 -13.21 15.22
N VAL A 212 8.11 -14.03 14.80
CA VAL A 212 8.14 -15.47 15.07
C VAL A 212 8.14 -15.75 16.59
N ARG A 213 8.87 -14.96 17.38
CA ARG A 213 8.87 -15.08 18.85
C ARG A 213 7.52 -14.70 19.45
N ALA A 214 6.92 -13.61 18.99
CA ALA A 214 5.62 -13.15 19.48
C ALA A 214 4.50 -14.18 19.25
N MET A 215 4.56 -14.97 18.17
CA MET A 215 3.59 -16.03 17.85
C MET A 215 3.77 -17.32 18.67
N LYS A 216 4.88 -17.46 19.42
CA LYS A 216 5.14 -18.57 20.34
C LYS A 216 5.10 -18.06 21.78
N PRO A 217 3.96 -17.57 22.31
CA PRO A 217 3.89 -17.27 23.74
C PRO A 217 4.08 -18.59 24.50
N ASP A 218 4.99 -18.58 25.46
CA ASP A 218 5.55 -19.75 26.12
C ASP A 218 4.50 -20.81 26.50
N ALA A 219 4.77 -22.05 26.09
CA ALA A 219 4.24 -23.22 26.75
C ALA A 219 4.91 -23.33 28.12
N HIS A 220 4.34 -22.68 29.13
CA HIS A 220 4.70 -22.82 30.54
C HIS A 220 3.57 -23.53 31.29
#